data_AF-A0AAW0KEX1-F1
#
_entry.id   AF-A0AAW0KEX1-F1
#
_cell.length_a   1.000
_cell.length_b   1.000
_cell.length_c   1.000
_cell.angle_alpha   90.00
_cell.angle_beta   90.00
_cell.angle_gamma   90.00
#
_symmetry.space_group_name_H-M   'P 1'
#
loop_
_entity.id
_entity.type
_entity.pdbx_description
1 polymer ?
#
loop_
_entity_poly.entity_id
_entity_poly.type
_entity_poly.pdbx_seq_one_letter_code
_entity_poly.pdbx_strand_id
1 'polypeptide(L)'
;MGSESHQPIHVFFFPLMGHGHLIPTIDMAKLFAARGVKATIVTTPRNMPLIYKTCGINIDIQIIKFPAVEAGLPEGCENIESLTSLEMVQNFIKATKMLQQPLQQLLQDHQPSCLIADDFFPWANDVAAKFGIPRLVFNGTSFFSLTICHAMRLYEPHKKVSSDSEVFVIPNFPGEIKLTRKQLPNFTQQEVETDITKLLKEITEAELSSYGVVVNSFYELESDYADFYRKGDTIKREAIDKAVRQIMVGEEAEEMRSRAKKLGEMAKRAVEDGGSSSSDLNALIEELRSHCP
;
A
#
# COMPACT_ATOMS: atom_id res chain seq x y z
N MET A 1 -34.64 14.18 22.77
CA MET A 1 -33.83 13.11 22.16
C MET A 1 -32.46 13.73 21.94
N GLY A 2 -31.51 13.42 22.81
CA GLY A 2 -30.15 13.94 22.70
C GLY A 2 -29.45 13.23 21.55
N SER A 3 -28.83 13.99 20.64
CA SER A 3 -27.90 13.42 19.69
C SER A 3 -26.75 12.79 20.47
N GLU A 4 -26.61 11.47 20.41
CA GLU A 4 -25.40 10.79 20.88
C GLU A 4 -24.22 11.36 20.09
N SER A 5 -23.42 12.21 20.73
CA SER A 5 -22.18 12.72 20.18
C SER A 5 -21.18 11.58 20.14
N HIS A 6 -21.30 10.72 19.12
CA HIS A 6 -20.28 9.74 18.81
C HIS A 6 -18.96 10.49 18.63
N GLN A 7 -17.89 10.03 19.29
CA GLN A 7 -16.58 10.59 19.04
C GLN A 7 -16.27 10.47 17.53
N PRO A 8 -15.80 11.54 16.87
CA PRO A 8 -15.49 11.48 15.46
C PRO A 8 -14.36 10.48 15.24
N ILE A 9 -14.53 9.57 14.26
CA ILE A 9 -13.46 8.64 13.86
C ILE A 9 -12.19 9.44 13.61
N HIS A 10 -11.08 8.97 14.18
CA HIS A 10 -9.76 9.52 13.94
C HIS A 10 -8.86 8.49 13.28
N VAL A 11 -8.47 8.72 12.03
CA VAL A 11 -7.54 7.86 11.29
C VAL A 11 -6.15 8.50 11.21
N PHE A 12 -5.14 7.74 11.62
CA PHE A 12 -3.74 8.09 11.39
C PHE A 12 -3.24 7.47 10.09
N PHE A 13 -2.48 8.25 9.32
CA PHE A 13 -1.81 7.82 8.10
C PHE A 13 -0.31 7.91 8.32
N PHE A 14 0.40 6.79 8.16
CA PHE A 14 1.85 6.72 8.34
C PHE A 14 2.53 6.18 7.08
N PRO A 15 2.76 7.05 6.08
CA PRO A 15 3.39 6.69 4.80
C PRO A 15 4.91 6.54 4.91
N LEU A 16 5.50 5.76 4.00
CA LEU A 16 6.94 5.81 3.77
C LEU A 16 7.35 7.19 3.24
N MET A 17 8.53 7.65 3.63
CA MET A 17 9.08 8.93 3.20
C MET A 17 9.64 8.84 1.76
N GLY A 18 8.75 8.78 0.77
CA GLY A 18 9.05 8.87 -0.66
C GLY A 18 7.85 9.43 -1.42
N HIS A 19 8.05 10.21 -2.50
CA HIS A 19 6.94 10.92 -3.14
C HIS A 19 5.86 9.96 -3.66
N GLY A 20 6.27 8.79 -4.16
CA GLY A 20 5.36 7.73 -4.63
C GLY A 20 4.43 7.17 -3.55
N HIS A 21 4.78 7.29 -2.27
CA HIS A 21 3.96 6.83 -1.13
C HIS A 21 3.23 8.00 -0.46
N LEU A 22 3.92 9.13 -0.32
CA LEU A 22 3.39 10.34 0.32
C LEU A 22 2.17 10.90 -0.42
N ILE A 23 2.24 11.08 -1.75
CA ILE A 23 1.16 11.73 -2.51
C ILE A 23 -0.12 10.90 -2.48
N PRO A 24 -0.12 9.59 -2.79
CA PRO A 24 -1.34 8.77 -2.70
C PRO A 24 -1.92 8.72 -1.28
N THR A 25 -1.07 8.74 -0.25
CA THR A 25 -1.52 8.77 1.14
C THR A 25 -2.19 10.10 1.49
N ILE A 26 -1.67 11.22 1.01
CA ILE A 26 -2.29 12.54 1.19
C ILE A 26 -3.67 12.58 0.52
N ASP A 27 -3.78 12.06 -0.71
CA ASP A 27 -5.05 12.03 -1.42
C ASP A 27 -6.07 11.10 -0.74
N MET A 28 -5.61 9.97 -0.20
CA MET A 28 -6.44 9.10 0.63
C MET A 28 -6.92 9.84 1.89
N ALA A 29 -6.02 10.51 2.62
CA ALA A 29 -6.39 11.28 3.80
C ALA A 29 -7.44 12.37 3.49
N LYS A 30 -7.37 13.01 2.32
CA LYS A 30 -8.42 13.94 1.85
C LYS A 30 -9.75 13.24 1.63
N LEU A 31 -9.77 12.02 1.07
CA LEU A 31 -11.00 11.26 0.86
C LEU A 31 -11.68 10.89 2.18
N PHE A 32 -10.92 10.57 3.22
CA PHE A 32 -11.42 10.36 4.57
C PHE A 32 -11.94 11.68 5.18
N ALA A 33 -11.15 12.76 5.11
CA ALA A 33 -11.53 14.07 5.64
C ALA A 33 -12.81 14.62 5.00
N ALA A 34 -12.99 14.41 3.68
CA ALA A 34 -14.20 14.79 2.96
C ALA A 34 -15.47 14.06 3.45
N ARG A 35 -15.32 12.94 4.17
CA ARG A 35 -16.40 12.14 4.76
C ARG A 35 -16.56 12.39 6.27
N GLY A 36 -15.98 13.47 6.79
CA GLY A 36 -16.10 13.87 8.19
C GLY A 36 -15.21 13.07 9.15
N VAL A 37 -14.27 12.28 8.64
CA VAL A 37 -13.27 11.58 9.45
C VAL A 37 -12.14 12.55 9.79
N LYS A 38 -11.72 12.58 11.07
CA LYS A 38 -10.51 13.31 11.45
C LYS A 38 -9.30 12.56 10.90
N ALA A 39 -8.53 13.21 10.02
CA ALA A 39 -7.36 12.62 9.40
C ALA A 39 -6.07 13.26 9.93
N THR A 40 -5.08 12.43 10.29
CA THR A 40 -3.75 12.90 10.70
C THR A 40 -2.66 12.18 9.93
N ILE A 41 -1.77 12.92 9.29
CA ILE A 41 -0.59 12.35 8.61
C ILE A 41 0.62 12.46 9.53
N VAL A 42 1.24 11.32 9.82
CA VAL A 42 2.52 11.24 10.53
C VAL A 42 3.65 11.36 9.51
N THR A 43 4.58 12.29 9.73
CA THR A 43 5.68 12.58 8.81
C THR A 43 6.95 13.01 9.53
N THR A 44 8.00 13.34 8.79
CA THR A 44 9.28 13.80 9.31
C THR A 44 9.55 15.27 8.92
N PRO A 45 10.43 16.00 9.65
CA PRO A 45 10.69 17.41 9.38
C PRO A 45 11.05 17.72 7.93
N ARG A 46 11.79 16.83 7.24
CA ARG A 46 12.22 17.09 5.88
C ARG A 46 11.13 16.88 4.83
N ASN A 47 10.14 16.03 5.11
CA ASN A 47 9.02 15.76 4.20
C ASN A 47 7.82 16.69 4.45
N MET A 48 7.76 17.30 5.63
CA MET A 48 6.70 18.22 6.05
C MET A 48 6.37 19.34 5.04
N PRO A 49 7.32 20.03 4.38
CA PRO A 49 6.98 21.09 3.41
C PRO A 49 6.13 20.61 2.22
N LEU A 50 6.37 19.38 1.74
CA LEU A 50 5.57 18.78 0.68
C LEU A 50 4.13 18.53 1.14
N ILE A 51 3.97 18.02 2.36
CA ILE A 51 2.65 17.70 2.91
C ILE A 51 1.85 18.97 3.14
N TYR A 52 2.43 20.01 3.74
CA TYR A 52 1.74 21.30 3.92
C TYR A 52 1.26 21.89 2.60
N LYS A 53 2.09 21.80 1.56
CA LYS A 53 1.72 22.28 0.22
C LYS A 53 0.54 21.51 -0.39
N THR A 54 0.34 20.25 0.00
CA THR A 54 -0.55 19.32 -0.71
C THR A 54 -1.80 18.90 0.08
N CYS A 55 -1.77 18.91 1.42
CA CYS A 55 -2.80 18.29 2.28
C CYS A 55 -4.08 19.12 2.48
N GLY A 56 -4.02 20.45 2.33
CA GLY A 56 -5.17 21.33 2.56
C GLY A 56 -5.42 21.61 4.06
N ILE A 57 -6.54 22.27 4.38
CA ILE A 57 -6.80 22.83 5.72
C ILE A 57 -7.42 21.86 6.75
N ASN A 58 -7.87 20.67 6.32
CA ASN A 58 -8.65 19.74 7.16
C ASN A 58 -7.89 18.46 7.54
N ILE A 59 -6.55 18.46 7.39
CA ILE A 59 -5.71 17.32 7.71
C ILE A 59 -4.66 17.77 8.74
N ASP A 60 -4.65 17.10 9.89
CA ASP A 60 -3.66 17.34 10.93
C ASP A 60 -2.32 16.70 10.54
N ILE A 61 -1.21 17.27 11.02
CA ILE A 61 0.13 16.73 10.77
C ILE A 61 0.83 16.49 12.10
N GLN A 62 1.35 15.27 12.28
CA GLN A 62 2.22 14.91 13.40
C GLN A 62 3.64 14.70 12.88
N ILE A 63 4.62 15.35 13.52
CA ILE A 63 6.01 15.30 13.10
C ILE A 63 6.81 14.42 14.06
N ILE A 64 7.43 13.37 13.55
CA ILE A 64 8.38 12.53 14.28
C ILE A 64 9.81 12.78 13.78
N LYS A 65 10.77 12.86 14.70
CA LYS A 65 12.19 13.03 14.34
C LYS A 65 12.66 11.76 13.61
N PHE A 66 13.19 11.93 12.41
CA PHE A 66 13.83 10.82 11.69
C PHE A 66 15.26 10.61 12.22
N PRO A 67 15.64 9.40 12.67
CA PRO A 67 16.93 9.13 13.30
C PRO A 67 18.02 8.86 12.25
N ALA A 68 18.23 9.79 11.32
CA ALA A 68 19.19 9.63 10.21
C ALA A 68 20.60 9.36 10.73
N VAL A 69 21.14 10.26 11.56
CA VAL A 69 22.53 10.19 12.04
C VAL A 69 22.74 8.95 12.92
N GLU A 70 21.78 8.66 13.80
CA GLU A 70 21.82 7.50 14.68
C GLU A 70 21.80 6.16 13.92
N ALA A 71 21.20 6.14 12.73
CA ALA A 71 21.20 4.99 11.84
C ALA A 71 22.41 4.91 10.90
N GLY A 72 23.27 5.94 10.84
CA GLY A 72 24.43 6.01 9.94
C GLY A 72 24.15 6.67 8.59
N LEU A 73 23.06 7.44 8.48
CA LEU A 73 22.77 8.27 7.31
C LEU A 73 23.31 9.70 7.47
N PRO A 74 23.57 10.42 6.36
CA PRO A 74 23.83 11.84 6.40
C PRO A 74 22.68 12.62 7.06
N GLU A 75 23.01 13.71 7.76
CA GLU A 75 22.00 14.59 8.35
C GLU A 75 21.01 15.11 7.28
N GLY A 76 19.72 15.07 7.59
CA GLY A 76 18.65 15.47 6.66
C GLY A 76 18.28 14.44 5.59
N CYS A 77 18.94 13.26 5.56
CA CYS A 77 18.58 12.16 4.67
C CYS A 77 17.37 11.39 5.22
N GLU A 78 16.19 11.98 5.09
CA GLU A 78 14.92 11.43 5.60
C GLU A 78 13.97 10.93 4.50
N ASN A 79 14.40 10.96 3.23
CA ASN A 79 13.57 10.58 2.08
C ASN A 79 14.30 9.53 1.22
N ILE A 80 13.57 8.50 0.79
CA ILE A 80 14.11 7.37 0.03
C ILE A 80 14.78 7.79 -1.29
N GLU A 81 14.36 8.90 -1.89
CA GLU A 81 14.94 9.42 -3.14
C GLU A 81 16.32 10.03 -2.93
N SER A 82 16.71 10.30 -1.68
CA SER A 82 18.06 10.78 -1.35
C SER A 82 19.07 9.64 -1.23
N LEU A 83 18.64 8.38 -1.31
CA LEU A 83 19.49 7.21 -1.14
C LEU A 83 20.22 6.90 -2.45
N THR A 84 21.55 6.84 -2.41
CA THR A 84 22.39 6.65 -3.60
C THR A 84 23.21 5.35 -3.59
N SER A 85 23.14 4.58 -2.50
CA SER A 85 23.88 3.33 -2.35
C SER A 85 23.08 2.28 -1.57
N LEU A 86 23.47 1.01 -1.69
CA LEU A 86 22.87 -0.09 -0.95
C LEU A 86 23.05 0.06 0.57
N GLU A 87 24.20 0.58 1.01
CA GLU A 87 24.48 0.89 2.41
C GLU A 87 23.50 1.94 2.95
N MET A 88 23.23 3.01 2.18
CA MET A 88 22.23 4.00 2.56
C MET A 88 20.83 3.38 2.65
N VAL A 89 20.47 2.46 1.75
CA VAL A 89 19.19 1.72 1.84
C VAL A 89 19.11 0.90 3.13
N GLN A 90 20.17 0.21 3.51
CA GLN A 90 20.22 -0.56 4.76
C GLN A 90 20.12 0.34 6.00
N ASN A 91 20.87 1.45 6.02
CA ASN A 91 20.81 2.42 7.11
C ASN A 91 19.44 3.11 7.18
N PHE A 92 18.78 3.33 6.04
CA PHE A 92 17.41 3.84 6.00
C PHE A 92 16.41 2.84 6.59
N ILE A 93 16.48 1.56 6.20
CA ILE A 93 15.66 0.49 6.81
C ILE A 93 15.88 0.46 8.33
N LYS A 94 17.13 0.51 8.80
CA LYS A 94 17.45 0.60 10.23
C LYS A 94 16.80 1.83 10.88
N ALA A 95 16.89 3.01 10.27
CA ALA A 95 16.25 4.23 10.77
C ALA A 95 14.73 4.08 10.88
N THR A 96 14.07 3.45 9.90
CA THR A 96 12.62 3.21 9.97
C THR A 96 12.23 2.34 11.16
N LYS A 97 13.02 1.31 11.51
CA LYS A 97 12.76 0.47 12.70
C LYS A 97 12.86 1.26 14.00
N MET A 98 13.70 2.30 14.04
CA MET A 98 13.82 3.19 15.20
C MET A 98 12.61 4.13 15.36
N LEU A 99 11.75 4.29 14.33
CA LEU A 99 10.50 5.05 14.43
C LEU A 99 9.41 4.32 15.22
N GLN A 100 9.64 3.06 15.60
CA GLN A 100 8.71 2.27 16.42
C GLN A 100 8.33 2.96 17.72
N GLN A 101 9.32 3.50 18.44
CA GLN A 101 9.10 4.19 19.72
C GLN A 101 8.33 5.51 19.54
N PRO A 102 8.74 6.44 18.65
CA PRO A 102 7.96 7.65 18.37
C PRO A 102 6.51 7.37 17.94
N LEU A 103 6.28 6.38 17.06
CA LEU A 103 4.93 6.03 16.64
C LEU A 103 4.12 5.49 17.82
N GLN A 104 4.70 4.60 18.63
CA GLN A 104 4.03 4.06 19.82
C GLN A 104 3.56 5.17 20.76
N GLN A 105 4.41 6.18 21.00
CA GLN A 105 4.05 7.32 21.84
C GLN A 105 2.87 8.11 21.24
N LEU A 106 2.89 8.39 19.94
CA LEU A 106 1.77 9.08 19.28
C LEU A 106 0.45 8.30 19.37
N LEU A 107 0.49 6.97 19.18
CA LEU A 107 -0.71 6.15 19.30
C LEU A 107 -1.25 6.12 20.74
N GLN A 108 -0.36 6.10 21.74
CA GLN A 108 -0.74 6.17 23.15
C GLN A 108 -1.40 7.51 23.50
N ASP A 109 -0.85 8.62 22.99
CA ASP A 109 -1.31 9.97 23.32
C ASP A 109 -2.61 10.34 22.62
N HIS A 110 -2.80 9.88 21.38
CA HIS A 110 -3.95 10.26 20.55
C HIS A 110 -5.03 9.20 20.45
N GLN A 111 -4.71 7.93 20.68
CA GLN A 111 -5.63 6.78 20.58
C GLN A 111 -6.55 6.84 19.34
N PRO A 112 -5.99 6.90 18.12
CA PRO A 112 -6.80 6.94 16.92
C PRO A 112 -7.61 5.66 16.75
N SER A 113 -8.75 5.76 16.08
CA SER A 113 -9.65 4.65 15.73
C SER A 113 -9.00 3.64 14.79
N CYS A 114 -8.04 4.07 13.95
CA CYS A 114 -7.34 3.20 13.01
C CYS A 114 -5.97 3.80 12.62
N LEU A 115 -5.02 2.93 12.33
CA LEU A 115 -3.74 3.27 11.72
C LEU A 115 -3.68 2.69 10.30
N ILE A 116 -3.57 3.55 9.29
CA ILE A 116 -3.20 3.18 7.92
C ILE A 116 -1.69 3.39 7.79
N ALA A 117 -0.93 2.30 7.77
CA ALA A 117 0.53 2.35 7.73
C ALA A 117 1.07 1.68 6.48
N ASP A 118 2.12 2.29 5.92
CA ASP A 118 2.84 1.79 4.76
C ASP A 118 3.32 0.34 4.95
N ASP A 119 3.34 -0.45 3.88
CA ASP A 119 3.76 -1.85 3.93
C ASP A 119 5.20 -1.99 4.44
N PHE A 120 6.08 -1.05 4.11
CA PHE A 120 7.46 -0.96 4.58
C PHE A 120 7.62 -0.79 6.11
N PHE A 121 6.53 -0.63 6.86
CA PHE A 121 6.53 -0.63 8.34
C PHE A 121 5.83 -1.88 8.90
N PRO A 122 6.34 -3.11 8.69
CA PRO A 122 5.66 -4.32 9.18
C PRO A 122 5.44 -4.31 10.69
N TRP A 123 6.41 -3.77 11.44
CA TRP A 123 6.35 -3.60 12.90
C TRP A 123 5.22 -2.69 13.41
N ALA A 124 4.60 -1.88 12.55
CA ALA A 124 3.50 -1.00 12.95
C ALA A 124 2.25 -1.78 13.38
N ASN A 125 2.11 -3.05 12.95
CA ASN A 125 0.99 -3.90 13.37
C ASN A 125 1.08 -4.18 14.88
N ASP A 126 2.25 -4.64 15.34
CA ASP A 126 2.50 -4.92 16.76
C ASP A 126 2.41 -3.67 17.63
N VAL A 127 2.81 -2.51 17.09
CA VAL A 127 2.69 -1.23 17.81
C VAL A 127 1.23 -0.82 17.99
N ALA A 128 0.40 -0.93 16.95
CA ALA A 128 -1.02 -0.60 17.02
C ALA A 128 -1.80 -1.59 17.90
N ALA A 129 -1.48 -2.89 17.80
CA ALA A 129 -2.12 -3.95 18.55
C ALA A 129 -2.00 -3.79 20.09
N LYS A 130 -0.90 -3.19 20.58
CA LYS A 130 -0.72 -2.87 22.02
C LYS A 130 -1.82 -1.98 22.60
N PHE A 131 -2.47 -1.19 21.75
CA PHE A 131 -3.53 -0.26 22.13
C PHE A 131 -4.91 -0.68 21.58
N GLY A 132 -5.02 -1.89 21.01
CA GLY A 132 -6.25 -2.35 20.37
C GLY A 132 -6.61 -1.58 19.09
N ILE A 133 -5.66 -0.88 18.47
CA ILE A 133 -5.91 -0.08 17.27
C ILE A 133 -5.79 -0.99 16.04
N PRO A 134 -6.82 -1.10 15.19
CA PRO A 134 -6.73 -1.86 13.94
C PRO A 134 -5.75 -1.17 12.98
N ARG A 135 -4.83 -1.96 12.42
CA ARG A 135 -3.91 -1.50 11.38
C ARG A 135 -4.39 -1.97 10.01
N LEU A 136 -4.48 -1.04 9.06
CA LEU A 136 -4.56 -1.32 7.63
C LEU A 136 -3.20 -1.11 6.95
N VAL A 137 -2.86 -1.98 6.01
CA VAL A 137 -1.65 -1.83 5.18
C VAL A 137 -1.96 -0.98 3.94
N PHE A 138 -1.02 -0.13 3.55
CA PHE A 138 -1.06 0.59 2.28
C PHE A 138 0.25 0.41 1.49
N ASN A 139 0.18 -0.18 0.29
CA ASN A 139 1.36 -0.39 -0.56
C ASN A 139 1.46 0.65 -1.70
N GLY A 140 0.33 1.23 -2.13
CA GLY A 140 0.28 2.15 -3.27
C GLY A 140 0.40 1.52 -4.66
N THR A 141 0.22 0.19 -4.79
CA THR A 141 0.27 -0.55 -6.07
C THR A 141 -1.07 -1.18 -6.45
N SER A 142 -1.12 -1.91 -7.58
CA SER A 142 -2.30 -2.58 -8.13
C SER A 142 -2.54 -3.98 -7.55
N PHE A 143 -3.79 -4.47 -7.62
CA PHE A 143 -4.09 -5.87 -7.24
C PHE A 143 -3.30 -6.87 -8.07
N PHE A 144 -3.10 -6.61 -9.37
CA PHE A 144 -2.25 -7.42 -10.24
C PHE A 144 -0.84 -7.60 -9.67
N SER A 145 -0.21 -6.51 -9.24
CA SER A 145 1.16 -6.55 -8.71
C SER A 145 1.21 -7.25 -7.35
N LEU A 146 0.25 -6.97 -6.46
CA LEU A 146 0.13 -7.62 -5.15
C LEU A 146 -0.01 -9.14 -5.29
N THR A 147 -0.88 -9.58 -6.19
CA THR A 147 -1.17 -11.00 -6.42
C THR A 147 0.02 -11.73 -7.07
N ILE A 148 0.75 -11.10 -8.00
CA ILE A 148 2.02 -11.66 -8.53
C ILE A 148 3.05 -11.77 -7.42
N CYS A 149 3.26 -10.72 -6.63
CA CYS A 149 4.22 -10.73 -5.53
C CYS A 149 3.90 -11.84 -4.52
N HIS A 150 2.62 -12.03 -4.18
CA HIS A 150 2.17 -13.12 -3.32
C HIS A 150 2.48 -14.50 -3.94
N ALA A 151 2.08 -14.74 -5.19
CA ALA A 151 2.30 -16.02 -5.88
C ALA A 151 3.80 -16.33 -6.05
N MET A 152 4.63 -15.32 -6.31
CA MET A 152 6.08 -15.45 -6.42
C MET A 152 6.74 -15.87 -5.11
N ARG A 153 6.26 -15.34 -3.97
CA ARG A 153 6.73 -15.73 -2.63
C ARG A 153 6.25 -17.12 -2.22
N LEU A 154 5.00 -17.46 -2.55
CA LEU A 154 4.39 -18.72 -2.13
C LEU A 154 4.90 -19.92 -2.93
N TYR A 155 4.98 -19.81 -4.26
CA TYR A 155 5.26 -20.94 -5.15
C TYR A 155 6.70 -20.98 -5.69
N GLU A 156 7.43 -19.88 -5.51
CA GLU A 156 8.81 -19.68 -5.95
C GLU A 156 9.11 -20.24 -7.36
N PRO A 157 8.28 -19.94 -8.40
CA PRO A 157 8.43 -20.55 -9.72
C PRO A 157 9.78 -20.22 -10.37
N HIS A 158 10.32 -19.05 -10.05
CA HIS A 158 11.64 -18.61 -10.45
C HIS A 158 12.78 -19.50 -9.95
N LYS A 159 12.62 -20.26 -8.85
CA LYS A 159 13.65 -21.21 -8.39
C LYS A 159 13.65 -22.51 -9.20
N LYS A 160 12.57 -22.79 -9.94
CA LYS A 160 12.37 -24.04 -10.69
C LYS A 160 12.95 -24.02 -12.11
N VAL A 161 13.46 -22.87 -12.56
CA VAL A 161 14.12 -22.73 -13.87
C VAL A 161 15.64 -22.86 -13.77
N SER A 162 16.28 -23.24 -14.87
CA SER A 162 17.71 -23.52 -14.94
C SER A 162 18.57 -22.33 -15.38
N SER A 163 17.98 -21.28 -15.95
CA SER A 163 18.72 -20.08 -16.41
C SER A 163 17.94 -18.78 -16.24
N ASP A 164 18.62 -17.64 -16.26
CA ASP A 164 17.98 -16.34 -16.04
C ASP A 164 17.03 -15.90 -17.15
N SER A 165 17.17 -16.49 -18.34
CA SER A 165 16.34 -16.20 -19.51
C SER A 165 15.26 -17.26 -19.75
N GLU A 166 15.25 -18.34 -18.98
CA GLU A 166 14.21 -19.35 -19.05
C GLU A 166 12.89 -18.77 -18.52
N VAL A 167 11.82 -19.00 -19.29
CA VAL A 167 10.49 -18.48 -18.99
C VAL A 167 9.79 -19.42 -17.99
N PHE A 168 9.22 -18.84 -16.94
CA PHE A 168 8.30 -19.51 -16.03
C PHE A 168 6.94 -18.83 -16.02
N VAL A 169 5.90 -19.59 -15.68
CA VAL A 169 4.53 -19.11 -15.54
C VAL A 169 4.20 -18.88 -14.07
N ILE A 170 3.45 -17.83 -13.76
CA ILE A 170 2.94 -17.59 -12.40
C ILE A 170 1.84 -18.62 -12.09
N PRO A 171 2.02 -19.52 -11.09
CA PRO A 171 1.03 -20.53 -10.77
C PRO A 171 -0.25 -19.92 -10.20
N ASN A 172 -1.39 -20.56 -10.48
CA ASN A 172 -2.71 -20.22 -9.92
C ASN A 172 -3.16 -18.77 -10.13
N PHE A 173 -2.60 -18.08 -11.13
CA PHE A 173 -2.91 -16.68 -11.41
C PHE A 173 -4.04 -16.55 -12.44
N PRO A 174 -4.91 -15.52 -12.35
CA PRO A 174 -5.86 -15.22 -13.42
C PRO A 174 -5.13 -14.86 -14.73
N GLY A 175 -5.07 -15.81 -15.66
CA GLY A 175 -4.37 -15.67 -16.94
C GLY A 175 -2.98 -16.30 -16.96
N GLU A 176 -2.38 -16.37 -18.14
CA GLU A 176 -1.04 -16.94 -18.33
C GLU A 176 0.02 -15.84 -18.33
N ILE A 177 0.53 -15.50 -17.15
CA ILE A 177 1.62 -14.52 -17.01
C ILE A 177 2.96 -15.24 -17.05
N LYS A 178 3.81 -14.85 -18.00
CA LYS A 178 5.15 -15.38 -18.24
C LYS A 178 6.20 -14.37 -17.84
N LEU A 179 7.16 -14.78 -17.02
CA LEU A 179 8.30 -13.98 -16.59
C LEU A 179 9.61 -14.77 -16.75
N THR A 180 10.73 -14.06 -16.66
CA THR A 180 12.09 -14.60 -16.57
C THR A 180 12.78 -14.06 -15.32
N ARG A 181 13.86 -14.68 -14.83
CA ARG A 181 14.57 -14.17 -13.62
C ARG A 181 15.12 -12.77 -13.84
N LYS A 182 15.53 -12.43 -15.07
CA LYS A 182 16.01 -11.07 -15.44
C LYS A 182 15.00 -9.95 -15.16
N GLN A 183 13.71 -10.27 -15.11
CA GLN A 183 12.65 -9.30 -14.82
C GLN A 183 12.40 -9.14 -13.31
N LEU A 184 13.06 -9.94 -12.48
CA LEU A 184 12.90 -9.90 -11.03
C LEU A 184 14.00 -9.05 -10.38
N PRO A 185 13.73 -8.42 -9.21
CA PRO A 185 14.76 -7.70 -8.48
C PRO A 185 15.94 -8.61 -8.07
N ASN A 186 17.16 -8.08 -8.08
CA ASN A 186 18.37 -8.86 -7.75
C ASN A 186 18.29 -9.59 -6.40
N PHE A 187 17.67 -8.96 -5.39
CA PHE A 187 17.49 -9.57 -4.06
C PHE A 187 16.54 -10.77 -4.04
N THR A 188 15.70 -10.95 -5.08
CA THR A 188 14.87 -12.16 -5.24
C THR A 188 15.58 -13.27 -6.01
N GLN A 189 16.66 -12.94 -6.72
CA GLN A 189 17.46 -13.92 -7.47
C GLN A 189 18.54 -14.57 -6.60
N GLN A 190 19.00 -13.87 -5.57
CA GLN A 190 20.09 -14.32 -4.70
C GLN A 190 19.53 -14.92 -3.41
N GLU A 191 19.93 -16.15 -3.08
CA GLU A 191 19.60 -16.81 -1.80
C GLU A 191 20.47 -16.31 -0.63
N VAL A 192 20.79 -15.01 -0.63
CA VAL A 192 21.59 -14.38 0.42
C VAL A 192 20.66 -13.65 1.37
N GLU A 193 20.73 -13.99 2.65
CA GLU A 193 20.00 -13.25 3.67
C GLU A 193 20.63 -11.86 3.88
N THR A 194 19.83 -10.84 3.63
CA THR A 194 20.14 -9.41 3.81
C THR A 194 19.01 -8.73 4.57
N ASP A 195 19.25 -7.53 5.10
CA ASP A 195 18.20 -6.73 5.76
C ASP A 195 16.98 -6.48 4.85
N ILE A 196 17.20 -6.35 3.54
CA ILE A 196 16.12 -6.21 2.55
C ILE A 196 15.30 -7.49 2.47
N THR A 197 15.94 -8.65 2.31
CA THR A 197 15.20 -9.93 2.25
C THR A 197 14.47 -10.24 3.55
N LYS A 198 15.03 -9.85 4.71
CA LYS A 198 14.37 -9.97 6.01
C LYS A 198 13.15 -9.06 6.10
N LEU A 199 13.29 -7.80 5.68
CA LEU A 199 12.18 -6.86 5.62
C LEU A 199 11.04 -7.39 4.73
N LEU A 200 11.34 -7.96 3.56
CA LEU A 200 10.30 -8.52 2.67
C LEU A 200 9.53 -9.70 3.28
N LYS A 201 10.21 -10.54 4.09
CA LYS A 201 9.55 -11.58 4.88
C LYS A 201 8.62 -10.95 5.92
N GLU A 202 9.13 -9.99 6.70
CA GLU A 202 8.36 -9.24 7.71
C GLU A 202 7.12 -8.54 7.09
N ILE A 203 7.25 -7.95 5.89
CA ILE A 203 6.14 -7.32 5.14
C ILE A 203 5.03 -8.33 4.83
N THR A 204 5.42 -9.51 4.35
CA THR A 204 4.46 -10.55 3.96
C THR A 204 3.67 -11.05 5.17
N GLU A 205 4.34 -11.27 6.30
CA GLU A 205 3.70 -11.69 7.56
C GLU A 205 2.80 -10.59 8.13
N ALA A 206 3.24 -9.33 8.05
CA ALA A 206 2.45 -8.19 8.51
C ALA A 206 1.20 -7.95 7.66
N GLU A 207 1.25 -8.17 6.34
CA GLU A 207 0.08 -8.07 5.46
C GLU A 207 -1.01 -9.07 5.88
N LEU A 208 -0.63 -10.32 6.18
CA LEU A 208 -1.56 -11.38 6.60
C LEU A 208 -2.11 -11.20 8.02
N SER A 209 -1.36 -10.54 8.91
CA SER A 209 -1.73 -10.34 10.32
C SER A 209 -2.33 -8.97 10.62
N SER A 210 -2.37 -8.07 9.64
CA SER A 210 -3.05 -6.78 9.75
C SER A 210 -4.57 -6.96 9.61
N TYR A 211 -5.33 -5.94 10.00
CA TYR A 211 -6.80 -5.96 9.88
C TYR A 211 -7.26 -6.07 8.41
N GLY A 212 -6.50 -5.48 7.50
CA GLY A 212 -6.76 -5.51 6.07
C GLY A 212 -5.77 -4.67 5.27
N VAL A 213 -6.06 -4.53 3.97
CA VAL A 213 -5.21 -3.81 3.01
C VAL A 213 -6.04 -2.81 2.24
N VAL A 214 -5.54 -1.57 2.14
CA VAL A 214 -6.09 -0.54 1.26
C VAL A 214 -5.31 -0.55 -0.05
N VAL A 215 -6.00 -0.67 -1.18
CA VAL A 215 -5.39 -0.71 -2.51
C VAL A 215 -5.83 0.51 -3.30
N ASN A 216 -4.86 1.27 -3.84
CA ASN A 216 -5.13 2.44 -4.65
C ASN A 216 -5.48 2.04 -6.10
N SER A 217 -6.66 1.43 -6.24
CA SER A 217 -7.23 0.98 -7.51
C SER A 217 -8.75 1.13 -7.49
N PHE A 218 -9.42 0.72 -8.56
CA PHE A 218 -10.87 0.63 -8.63
C PHE A 218 -11.28 -0.72 -9.21
N TYR A 219 -12.39 -1.26 -8.70
CA TYR A 219 -12.79 -2.64 -8.96
C TYR A 219 -12.90 -2.97 -10.44
N GLU A 220 -13.47 -2.07 -11.23
CA GLU A 220 -13.70 -2.27 -12.66
C GLU A 220 -12.40 -2.27 -13.49
N LEU A 221 -11.28 -1.79 -12.94
CA LEU A 221 -9.97 -1.84 -13.61
C LEU A 221 -9.42 -3.27 -13.65
N GLU A 222 -9.57 -3.99 -12.54
CA GLU A 222 -8.85 -5.23 -12.29
C GLU A 222 -9.67 -6.21 -11.43
N SER A 223 -10.97 -6.35 -11.74
CA SER A 223 -11.94 -7.13 -10.94
C SER A 223 -11.50 -8.57 -10.70
N ASP A 224 -10.91 -9.23 -11.70
CA ASP A 224 -10.42 -10.61 -11.56
C ASP A 224 -9.29 -10.68 -10.52
N TYR A 225 -8.39 -9.71 -10.50
CA TYR A 225 -7.28 -9.68 -9.55
C TYR A 225 -7.74 -9.23 -8.15
N ALA A 226 -8.70 -8.30 -8.08
CA ALA A 226 -9.32 -7.88 -6.83
C ALA A 226 -10.09 -9.04 -6.16
N ASP A 227 -10.86 -9.79 -6.94
CA ASP A 227 -11.57 -10.99 -6.48
C ASP A 227 -10.59 -12.09 -6.07
N PHE A 228 -9.55 -12.32 -6.86
CA PHE A 228 -8.52 -13.33 -6.56
C PHE A 228 -7.79 -12.99 -5.25
N TYR A 229 -7.40 -11.72 -5.06
CA TYR A 229 -6.75 -11.24 -3.84
C TYR A 229 -7.65 -11.43 -2.60
N ARG A 230 -8.95 -11.13 -2.72
CA ARG A 230 -9.91 -11.30 -1.61
C ARG A 230 -10.24 -12.75 -1.27
N LYS A 231 -10.36 -13.62 -2.28
CA LYS A 231 -10.89 -14.99 -2.09
C LYS A 231 -9.85 -15.99 -1.64
N GLY A 232 -8.56 -15.67 -1.70
CA GLY A 232 -7.48 -16.55 -1.26
C GLY A 232 -7.31 -17.85 -2.07
N ASP A 233 -8.25 -18.22 -2.95
CA ASP A 233 -8.12 -19.30 -3.93
C ASP A 233 -9.24 -19.27 -5.02
N THR A 234 -8.80 -19.47 -6.27
CA THR A 234 -9.53 -19.91 -7.48
C THR A 234 -10.53 -18.95 -8.17
N ILE A 235 -10.15 -18.46 -9.36
CA ILE A 235 -11.07 -18.00 -10.42
C ILE A 235 -11.03 -19.00 -11.59
N LYS A 236 -12.20 -19.37 -12.13
CA LYS A 236 -12.32 -20.37 -13.21
C LYS A 236 -11.86 -19.82 -14.57
N ARG A 237 -11.24 -20.69 -15.36
CA ARG A 237 -10.61 -20.42 -16.68
C ARG A 237 -11.55 -19.76 -17.70
N GLU A 238 -12.86 -20.01 -17.63
CA GLU A 238 -13.84 -19.47 -18.57
C GLU A 238 -14.11 -17.96 -18.40
N ALA A 239 -13.94 -17.42 -17.18
CA ALA A 239 -14.06 -15.98 -16.94
C ALA A 239 -12.88 -15.21 -17.59
N ILE A 240 -11.70 -15.85 -17.62
CA ILE A 240 -10.42 -15.30 -18.06
C ILE A 240 -10.36 -15.15 -19.60
N ASP A 241 -10.83 -16.13 -20.38
CA ASP A 241 -10.78 -16.08 -21.86
C ASP A 241 -11.64 -14.95 -22.44
N LYS A 242 -12.72 -14.56 -21.72
CA LYS A 242 -13.59 -13.46 -22.10
C LYS A 242 -12.93 -12.08 -21.90
N ALA A 243 -12.15 -11.92 -20.83
CA ALA A 243 -11.45 -10.68 -20.51
C ALA A 243 -10.25 -10.42 -21.45
N VAL A 244 -9.47 -11.47 -21.75
CA VAL A 244 -8.27 -11.37 -22.61
C VAL A 244 -8.62 -10.99 -24.05
N ARG A 245 -9.74 -11.50 -24.59
CA ARG A 245 -10.21 -11.19 -25.95
C ARG A 245 -10.65 -9.74 -26.15
N GLN A 246 -11.00 -9.01 -25.09
CA GLN A 246 -11.41 -7.60 -25.18
C GLN A 246 -10.22 -6.64 -25.30
N ILE A 247 -9.00 -7.12 -25.02
CA ILE A 247 -7.80 -6.28 -24.87
C ILE A 247 -6.90 -6.32 -26.12
N MET A 248 -7.05 -7.27 -27.04
CA MET A 248 -6.03 -7.52 -28.06
C MET A 248 -6.55 -7.62 -29.51
N VAL A 249 -6.83 -6.50 -30.20
CA VAL A 249 -6.52 -6.28 -31.65
C VAL A 249 -6.48 -4.77 -32.04
N GLY A 250 -5.28 -4.25 -32.33
CA GLY A 250 -4.79 -3.26 -33.33
C GLY A 250 -5.50 -1.98 -33.83
N GLU A 251 -5.02 -0.79 -33.38
CA GLU A 251 -4.35 0.32 -34.12
C GLU A 251 -3.74 1.27 -33.05
N GLU A 252 -2.47 1.02 -32.70
CA GLU A 252 -1.98 1.05 -31.30
C GLU A 252 -2.10 2.40 -30.57
N ALA A 253 -1.89 3.55 -31.19
CA ALA A 253 -1.87 4.82 -30.47
C ALA A 253 -3.27 5.43 -30.22
N GLU A 254 -4.18 5.34 -31.19
CA GLU A 254 -5.57 5.81 -31.02
C GLU A 254 -6.38 4.86 -30.15
N GLU A 255 -6.15 3.56 -30.28
CA GLU A 255 -6.74 2.58 -29.38
C GLU A 255 -6.24 2.75 -27.95
N MET A 256 -4.93 2.96 -27.73
CA MET A 256 -4.40 3.26 -26.39
C MET A 256 -5.03 4.53 -25.82
N ARG A 257 -5.18 5.60 -26.60
CA ARG A 257 -5.85 6.84 -26.16
C ARG A 257 -7.34 6.61 -25.85
N SER A 258 -8.05 5.86 -26.69
CA SER A 258 -9.46 5.52 -26.52
C SER A 258 -9.67 4.67 -25.27
N ARG A 259 -8.81 3.66 -25.04
CA ARG A 259 -8.80 2.84 -23.82
C ARG A 259 -8.47 3.68 -22.59
N ALA A 260 -7.42 4.49 -22.62
CA ALA A 260 -7.07 5.39 -21.52
C ALA A 260 -8.22 6.35 -21.18
N LYS A 261 -8.94 6.87 -22.19
CA LYS A 261 -10.13 7.70 -21.98
C LYS A 261 -11.24 6.91 -21.27
N LYS A 262 -11.56 5.70 -21.75
CA LYS A 262 -12.57 4.83 -21.11
C LYS A 262 -12.19 4.48 -19.67
N LEU A 263 -10.93 4.14 -19.42
CA LEU A 263 -10.41 3.88 -18.07
C LEU A 263 -10.51 5.13 -17.19
N GLY A 264 -10.19 6.32 -17.72
CA GLY A 264 -10.37 7.58 -17.01
C GLY A 264 -11.83 7.88 -16.67
N GLU A 265 -12.77 7.55 -17.56
CA GLU A 265 -14.22 7.66 -17.28
C GLU A 265 -14.68 6.65 -16.23
N MET A 266 -14.15 5.42 -16.25
CA MET A 266 -14.43 4.41 -15.21
C MET A 266 -13.89 4.86 -13.85
N ALA A 267 -12.65 5.35 -13.80
CA ALA A 267 -12.04 5.86 -12.57
C ALA A 267 -12.84 7.03 -11.97
N LYS A 268 -13.35 7.94 -12.81
CA LYS A 268 -14.24 9.03 -12.37
C LYS A 268 -15.52 8.48 -11.74
N ARG A 269 -16.19 7.55 -12.41
CA ARG A 269 -17.42 6.92 -11.88
C ARG A 269 -17.16 6.13 -10.59
N ALA A 270 -16.00 5.51 -10.45
CA ALA A 270 -15.65 4.74 -9.25
C ALA A 270 -15.52 5.62 -7.99
N VAL A 271 -15.06 6.86 -8.13
CA VAL A 271 -14.90 7.81 -7.01
C VAL A 271 -16.12 8.71 -6.77
N GLU A 272 -17.05 8.77 -7.70
CA GLU A 272 -18.34 9.48 -7.56
C GLU A 272 -19.23 8.83 -6.47
N ASP A 273 -20.23 9.56 -6.00
CA ASP A 273 -21.18 9.04 -5.01
C ASP A 273 -21.93 7.82 -5.56
N GLY A 274 -21.96 6.73 -4.78
CA GLY A 274 -22.45 5.41 -5.23
C GLY A 274 -21.49 4.60 -6.12
N GLY A 275 -20.32 5.14 -6.48
CA GLY A 275 -19.27 4.41 -7.20
C GLY A 275 -18.60 3.30 -6.37
N SER A 276 -17.89 2.38 -7.02
CA SER A 276 -17.25 1.22 -6.36
C SER A 276 -16.24 1.64 -5.27
N SER A 277 -15.24 2.45 -5.61
CA SER A 277 -14.24 2.95 -4.65
C SER A 277 -14.87 3.83 -3.56
N SER A 278 -15.87 4.64 -3.91
CA SER A 278 -16.60 5.46 -2.92
C SER A 278 -17.37 4.60 -1.92
N SER A 279 -18.01 3.53 -2.40
CA SER A 279 -18.78 2.58 -1.59
C SER A 279 -17.87 1.75 -0.69
N ASP A 280 -16.75 1.23 -1.21
CA ASP A 280 -15.76 0.48 -0.43
C ASP A 280 -15.19 1.36 0.71
N LEU A 281 -14.87 2.63 0.42
CA LEU A 281 -14.40 3.57 1.44
C LEU A 281 -15.46 3.90 2.50
N ASN A 282 -16.72 4.09 2.08
CA ASN A 282 -17.82 4.32 3.02
C ASN A 282 -18.05 3.09 3.91
N ALA A 283 -18.03 1.89 3.34
CA ALA A 283 -18.16 0.65 4.08
C ALA A 283 -17.06 0.49 5.14
N LEU A 284 -15.81 0.78 4.76
CA LEU A 284 -14.69 0.79 5.71
C LEU A 284 -14.91 1.81 6.85
N ILE A 285 -15.37 3.02 6.53
CA ILE A 285 -15.63 4.05 7.55
C ILE A 285 -16.74 3.59 8.51
N GLU A 286 -17.83 3.01 8.02
CA GLU A 286 -18.89 2.48 8.89
C GLU A 286 -18.42 1.29 9.73
N GLU A 287 -17.61 0.39 9.16
CA GLU A 287 -17.00 -0.70 9.89
C GLU A 287 -16.13 -0.16 11.03
N LEU A 288 -15.27 0.82 10.77
CA LEU A 288 -14.47 1.48 11.81
C LEU A 288 -15.35 2.16 12.88
N ARG A 289 -16.53 2.70 12.53
CA ARG A 289 -17.46 3.28 13.51
C ARG A 289 -18.00 2.22 14.46
N SER A 290 -18.34 1.04 13.95
CA SER A 290 -18.87 -0.05 14.77
C SER A 290 -17.86 -0.61 15.79
N HIS A 291 -16.56 -0.36 15.60
CA HIS A 291 -15.49 -0.76 16.52
C HIS A 291 -15.09 0.35 17.51
N CYS A 292 -15.60 1.58 17.34
CA CYS A 292 -15.38 2.66 18.29
C CYS A 292 -16.49 2.64 19.37
N PRO A 293 -16.14 2.49 20.67
CA PRO A 293 -17.12 2.52 21.76
C PRO A 293 -17.71 3.90 22.04
#